data_AF-A0A417YGC0-F1
#
_entry.id   AF-A0A417YGC0-F1
#
_cell.length_a   1.000
_cell.length_b   1.000
_cell.length_c   1.000
_cell.angle_alpha   90.00
_cell.angle_beta   90.00
_cell.angle_gamma   90.00
#
_symmetry.space_group_name_H-M   'P 1'
#
loop_
_entity.id
_entity.type
_entity.pdbx_description
1 polymer ?
#
loop_
_entity_poly.entity_id
_entity_poly.type
_entity_poly.pdbx_seq_one_letter_code
_entity_poly.pdbx_strand_id
1 'polypeptide(L)'
;MYTVRRRDGDNHNLTTLEQHLKYIQIYFNFDLYNAYGGFCIQLFAEEFYANDQVDCDAEFHGDSISDVVSQAINWIDELRRS
;
A
#
# COMPACT_ATOMS: atom_id res chain seq x y z
N MET A 1 4.24 -11.15 -9.49
CA MET A 1 3.00 -10.83 -10.23
C MET A 1 1.99 -10.42 -9.19
N TYR A 2 1.64 -9.13 -9.09
CA TYR A 2 0.71 -8.67 -8.07
C TYR A 2 -0.72 -9.03 -8.46
N THR A 3 -1.47 -9.58 -7.52
CA THR A 3 -2.90 -9.85 -7.70
C THR A 3 -3.67 -8.70 -7.08
N VAL A 4 -3.95 -7.66 -7.86
CA VAL A 4 -4.87 -6.61 -7.45
C VAL A 4 -6.28 -7.22 -7.41
N ARG A 5 -6.76 -7.64 -6.23
CA ARG A 5 -8.13 -8.12 -6.07
C ARG A 5 -9.06 -6.91 -5.97
N ARG A 6 -9.44 -6.37 -7.14
CA ARG A 6 -10.50 -5.35 -7.23
C ARG A 6 -11.86 -6.02 -7.01
N ARG A 7 -12.60 -5.57 -6.00
CA ARG A 7 -14.07 -5.69 -5.99
C ARG A 7 -14.60 -4.34 -6.47
N ASP A 8 -15.01 -4.35 -7.73
CA ASP A 8 -15.80 -3.37 -8.49
C ASP A 8 -15.55 -1.86 -8.27
N GLY A 9 -15.21 -1.17 -9.36
CA GLY A 9 -15.99 0.02 -9.71
C GLY A 9 -15.25 1.28 -10.15
N ASP A 10 -14.12 1.67 -9.55
CA ASP A 10 -13.66 3.05 -9.71
C ASP A 10 -12.37 3.22 -10.52
N ASN A 11 -12.55 3.87 -11.68
CA ASN A 11 -11.48 4.45 -12.50
C ASN A 11 -11.11 5.82 -11.95
N HIS A 12 -10.22 5.87 -10.95
CA HIS A 12 -9.50 7.10 -10.63
C HIS A 12 -8.20 7.13 -11.41
N ASN A 13 -7.96 8.25 -12.12
CA ASN A 13 -6.77 8.53 -12.93
C ASN A 13 -5.50 7.94 -12.33
N LEU A 14 -5.09 6.80 -12.89
CA LEU A 14 -4.08 5.92 -12.31
C LEU A 14 -2.66 6.48 -12.46
N THR A 15 -2.40 7.56 -13.19
CA THR A 15 -1.02 7.99 -13.48
C THR A 15 -0.23 8.43 -12.24
N THR A 16 -0.84 9.13 -11.27
CA THR A 16 -0.17 9.52 -10.01
C THR A 16 -0.22 8.40 -8.96
N LEU A 17 -1.37 7.73 -8.84
CA LEU A 17 -1.51 6.59 -7.91
C LEU A 17 -0.61 5.42 -8.30
N GLU A 18 -0.49 5.09 -9.59
CA GLU A 18 0.40 4.05 -10.10
C GLU A 18 1.87 4.40 -9.83
N GLN A 19 2.27 5.66 -10.01
CA GLN A 19 3.63 6.11 -9.67
C GLN A 19 3.91 5.97 -8.17
N HIS A 20 2.95 6.33 -7.32
CA HIS A 20 3.06 6.17 -5.87
C HIS A 20 3.16 4.71 -5.44
N LEU A 21 2.30 3.84 -5.99
CA LEU A 21 2.35 2.40 -5.70
C LEU A 21 3.65 1.77 -6.21
N LYS A 22 4.16 2.21 -7.37
CA LYS A 22 5.49 1.81 -7.87
C LYS A 22 6.61 2.28 -6.95
N TYR A 23 6.52 3.48 -6.37
CA TYR A 23 7.51 3.95 -5.40
C TYR A 23 7.53 3.06 -4.16
N ILE A 24 6.36 2.73 -3.60
CA ILE A 24 6.25 1.82 -2.44
C ILE A 24 6.89 0.46 -2.77
N GLN A 25 6.66 -0.06 -3.98
CA GLN A 25 7.22 -1.33 -4.48
C GLN A 25 8.74 -1.38 -4.66
N ILE A 26 9.43 -0.24 -4.57
CA ILE A 26 10.90 -0.22 -4.61
C ILE A 26 11.49 -0.62 -3.24
N TYR A 27 10.67 -0.58 -2.19
CA TYR A 27 11.14 -0.74 -0.81
C TYR A 27 10.38 -1.83 -0.06
N PHE A 28 9.09 -2.04 -0.38
CA PHE A 28 8.21 -2.96 0.34
C PHE A 28 7.30 -3.72 -0.62
N ASN A 29 7.00 -4.97 -0.27
CA ASN A 29 5.78 -5.62 -0.73
C ASN A 29 4.60 -4.96 0.00
N PHE A 30 3.43 -4.93 -0.64
CA PHE A 30 2.26 -4.32 -0.02
C PHE A 30 0.96 -5.01 -0.40
N ASP A 31 0.00 -4.95 0.51
CA ASP A 31 -1.41 -5.26 0.25
C ASP A 31 -2.28 -4.02 0.45
N LEU A 32 -3.09 -3.70 -0.57
CA LEU A 32 -4.05 -2.60 -0.54
C LEU A 32 -5.46 -3.18 -0.65
N TYR A 33 -6.28 -2.97 0.39
CA TYR A 33 -7.63 -3.53 0.47
C TYR A 33 -8.62 -2.56 1.13
N ASN A 34 -9.91 -2.87 1.02
CA ASN A 34 -10.97 -2.14 1.70
C ASN A 34 -11.29 -2.83 3.04
N ALA A 35 -11.37 -2.06 4.12
CA ALA A 35 -11.76 -2.51 5.44
C ALA A 35 -12.84 -1.58 6.00
N TYR A 36 -13.99 -2.16 6.38
CA TYR A 36 -15.09 -1.52 7.13
C TYR A 36 -15.24 0.01 6.97
N GLY A 37 -15.52 0.48 5.76
CA GLY A 37 -15.83 1.90 5.50
C GLY A 37 -14.65 2.76 5.05
N GLY A 38 -13.47 2.16 4.86
CA GLY A 38 -12.28 2.86 4.35
C GLY A 38 -11.33 1.95 3.59
N PHE A 39 -10.12 2.45 3.39
CA PHE A 39 -9.01 1.76 2.75
C PHE A 39 -7.93 1.47 3.78
N CYS A 40 -7.21 0.37 3.54
CA CYS A 40 -6.07 -0.04 4.33
C CYS A 40 -4.93 -0.44 3.40
N ILE A 41 -3.71 -0.01 3.72
CA ILE A 41 -2.48 -0.52 3.10
C ILE A 41 -1.56 -1.10 4.16
N GLN A 42 -1.12 -2.33 3.93
CA GLN A 42 -0.14 -3.04 4.74
C GLN A 42 1.17 -3.14 3.97
N LEU A 43 2.29 -2.88 4.63
CA LEU A 43 3.64 -2.98 4.08
C LEU A 43 4.38 -4.16 4.71
N PHE A 44 5.14 -4.87 3.89
CA PHE A 44 5.93 -6.04 4.26
C PHE A 44 7.33 -5.96 3.64
N ALA A 45 8.35 -6.46 4.32
CA ALA A 45 9.70 -6.55 3.78
C ALA A 45 9.73 -7.26 2.41
N GLU A 46 10.52 -6.71 1.47
CA GLU A 46 10.61 -7.17 0.07
C GLU A 46 10.97 -8.65 -0.09
N GLU A 47 11.71 -9.20 0.89
CA GLU A 47 12.22 -10.58 0.84
C GLU A 47 11.14 -11.66 1.04
N PHE A 48 9.91 -11.27 1.41
CA PHE A 48 8.83 -12.20 1.71
C PHE A 48 7.71 -12.13 0.68
N TYR A 49 7.47 -13.24 -0.02
CA TYR A 49 6.22 -13.44 -0.74
C TYR A 49 5.07 -13.44 0.28
N ALA A 50 4.11 -12.53 0.11
CA ALA A 50 2.92 -12.37 0.96
C ALA A 50 2.27 -13.72 1.25
N ASN A 51 2.52 -14.25 2.44
CA ASN A 51 1.83 -15.39 3.05
C ASN A 51 1.17 -14.85 4.32
N ASP A 52 0.04 -15.44 4.72
CA ASP A 52 -0.78 -15.02 5.87
C ASP A 52 -0.07 -15.08 7.25
N GLN A 53 1.25 -15.33 7.28
CA GLN A 53 2.08 -15.43 8.48
C GLN A 53 3.28 -14.46 8.48
N VAL A 54 3.31 -13.49 7.57
CA VAL A 54 4.37 -12.47 7.54
C VAL A 54 3.92 -11.30 8.43
N ASP A 55 4.81 -10.89 9.34
CA ASP A 55 4.57 -9.73 10.18
C ASP A 55 4.47 -8.47 9.32
N CYS A 56 3.43 -7.67 9.57
CA CYS A 56 3.22 -6.39 8.92
C CYS A 56 4.20 -5.36 9.51
N ASP A 57 5.04 -4.75 8.69
CA ASP A 57 6.00 -3.72 9.12
C ASP A 57 5.29 -2.41 9.44
N ALA A 58 4.28 -2.06 8.64
CA ALA A 58 3.46 -0.88 8.82
C ALA A 58 2.08 -1.04 8.20
N GLU A 59 1.05 -0.51 8.88
CA GLU A 59 -0.33 -0.52 8.42
C GLU A 59 -0.92 0.88 8.52
N PHE A 60 -1.61 1.33 7.48
CA PHE A 60 -2.25 2.64 7.42
C PHE A 60 -3.71 2.52 7.03
N HIS A 61 -4.56 3.28 7.71
CA HIS A 61 -6.01 3.34 7.50
C HIS A 61 -6.43 4.75 7.12
N GLY A 62 -7.43 4.86 6.25
CA GLY A 62 -7.94 6.14 5.81
C GLY A 62 -9.21 6.03 4.99
N ASP A 63 -9.90 7.16 4.84
CA ASP A 63 -11.20 7.21 4.14
C ASP A 63 -11.04 7.05 2.62
N SER A 64 -9.83 7.26 2.08
CA SER A 64 -9.55 7.17 0.65
C SER A 64 -8.23 6.45 0.36
N ILE A 65 -8.12 5.88 -0.84
CA ILE A 65 -6.86 5.27 -1.32
C ILE A 65 -5.72 6.29 -1.29
N SER A 66 -5.99 7.54 -1.68
CA SER A 66 -4.94 8.57 -1.73
C SER A 66 -4.38 8.87 -0.35
N ASP A 67 -5.24 8.86 0.69
CA ASP A 67 -4.84 9.12 2.06
C ASP A 67 -3.88 8.02 2.56
N VAL A 68 -4.29 6.76 2.47
CA VAL A 68 -3.44 5.63 2.93
C VAL A 68 -2.13 5.51 2.15
N VAL A 69 -2.15 5.80 0.84
CA VAL A 69 -0.93 5.80 0.02
C VAL A 69 0.00 6.95 0.39
N SER A 70 -0.53 8.14 0.67
CA SER A 70 0.28 9.27 1.13
C SER A 70 0.91 9.00 2.50
N GLN A 71 0.17 8.38 3.43
CA GLN A 71 0.70 7.98 4.73
C GLN A 71 1.85 6.97 4.58
N ALA A 72 1.68 5.94 3.74
CA ALA A 72 2.71 4.96 3.46
C ALA A 72 3.99 5.59 2.88
N ILE A 73 3.87 6.51 1.91
CA ILE A 73 5.04 7.20 1.33
C ILE A 73 5.77 8.03 2.37
N ASN A 74 5.05 8.81 3.19
CA ASN A 74 5.67 9.63 4.22
C ASN A 74 6.46 8.78 5.21
N TRP A 75 5.92 7.63 5.61
CA TRP A 75 6.62 6.70 6.51
C TRP A 75 7.90 6.12 5.88
N ILE A 76 7.85 5.73 4.61
CA ILE A 76 9.04 5.27 3.86
C ILE A 76 10.11 6.37 3.84
N ASP A 77 9.72 7.62 3.57
CA ASP A 77 10.65 8.75 3.51
C ASP A 77 11.27 9.07 4.87
N GLU A 78 10.51 8.95 5.97
CA GLU A 78 11.01 9.13 7.34
C GLU A 78 12.05 8.05 7.69
N LEU A 79 11.74 6.78 7.40
CA LEU A 79 12.61 5.64 7.66
C LEU A 79 13.93 5.72 6.91
N ARG A 80 13.95 6.38 5.74
CA ARG A 80 15.17 6.60 4.95
C ARG A 80 16.03 7.77 5.42
N ARG A 81 15.50 8.63 6.31
CA ARG A 81 16.23 9.78 6.87
C ARG A 81 16.85 9.48 8.23
N SER A 82 16.41 8.42 8.91
CA SER A 82 16.99 7.89 10.15
C SER A 82 18.20 7.02 9.89
#